data_AF-A0A5M8QDS7-F1
#
_entry.id   AF-A0A5M8QDS7-F1
#
_cell.length_a   1.000
_cell.length_b   1.000
_cell.length_c   1.000
_cell.angle_alpha   90.00
_cell.angle_beta   90.00
_cell.angle_gamma   90.00
#
_symmetry.space_group_name_H-M   'P 1'
#
loop_
_entity.id
_entity.type
_entity.pdbx_description
1 polymer ?
#
loop_
_entity_poly.entity_id
_entity_poly.type
_entity_poly.pdbx_seq_one_letter_code
_entity_poly.pdbx_strand_id
1 'polypeptide(L)'
;MNIRTLRSLSLGYLLLPNLIFFYFWTNLVIAVVGIVLLLYLFTTVLLQNNPVSETTLNAKDLLLLTIVALIITFMSGISGLSYQTFDYWCHNTKFYELFKYDWPIRIPLDGPVISYYYGYYVVPAIFSKLTGSISEAFIFIWTFIGFFLGISWVYVVLNRKMLYVLLAMAIGDTPHVIKTVFYKITGHLYEFGDFGIESWSNFENLLWVPNQVIPTLIVGGMFVYILKNRLPLENIVFPVALTFWWAVFPAFTSGLLAGLLIVRKWLLAGFRLDWKLVINSVILPFTACLPVLIFFLSHEEAPISGFIWQFPDSMSSRVIEYSINIGLNLLIFYLAFRYFRSERQRALPSIPFFLILAFIMIFPIYRIGKVNDFLFRGLMPYLLIVGMYLFYPLASVSAATAWHMIRKSAYSILLFLLLTSCCLIAAGRFVRSMKVNVVTQRFIPEKTGFQPIPYDAYANIYEVLKDKWTQLEADQYLGKRDSFYELKMAPAKPLDNQE
;
A
#
# COMPACT_ATOMS: atom_id res chain seq x y z
N MET A 1 17.70 12.14 12.86
CA MET A 1 16.75 11.09 13.28
C MET A 1 17.42 9.73 13.19
N ASN A 2 17.52 8.97 14.28
CA ASN A 2 18.05 7.60 14.24
C ASN A 2 16.96 6.59 13.80
N ILE A 3 17.35 5.36 13.45
CA ILE A 3 16.39 4.34 12.98
C ILE A 3 15.40 3.93 14.07
N ARG A 4 15.78 3.94 15.35
CA ARG A 4 14.86 3.63 16.47
C ARG A 4 13.71 4.63 16.53
N THR A 5 14.01 5.92 16.41
CA THR A 5 13.01 6.99 16.32
C THR A 5 12.15 6.82 15.08
N LEU A 6 12.73 6.56 13.91
CA LEU A 6 11.97 6.31 12.68
C LEU A 6 10.99 5.13 12.85
N ARG A 7 11.45 4.01 13.43
CA ARG A 7 10.59 2.85 13.74
C ARG A 7 9.45 3.20 14.70
N SER A 8 9.77 3.93 15.76
CA SER A 8 8.77 4.31 16.77
C SER A 8 7.70 5.23 16.18
N LEU A 9 8.11 6.24 15.38
CA LEU A 9 7.19 7.15 14.69
C LEU A 9 6.34 6.41 13.63
N SER A 10 6.95 5.54 12.83
CA SER A 10 6.21 4.72 11.85
C SER A 10 5.19 3.79 12.50
N LEU A 11 5.54 3.14 13.61
CA LEU A 11 4.60 2.29 14.33
C LEU A 11 3.51 3.10 15.02
N GLY A 12 3.83 4.24 15.63
CA GLY A 12 2.83 5.14 16.21
C GLY A 12 1.84 5.66 15.16
N TYR A 13 2.34 6.02 13.98
CA TYR A 13 1.52 6.45 12.85
C TYR A 13 0.55 5.35 12.38
N LEU A 14 1.02 4.12 12.20
CA LEU A 14 0.17 2.98 11.82
C LEU A 14 -0.78 2.55 12.95
N LEU A 15 -0.36 2.69 14.21
CA LEU A 15 -1.10 2.30 15.40
C LEU A 15 -2.36 3.14 15.61
N LEU A 16 -2.28 4.45 15.35
CA LEU A 16 -3.34 5.38 15.73
C LEU A 16 -4.72 5.01 15.15
N PRO A 17 -4.88 4.67 13.86
CA PRO A 17 -6.16 4.19 13.35
C PRO A 17 -6.66 2.88 13.95
N ASN A 18 -5.75 1.99 14.37
CA ASN A 18 -6.14 0.73 14.99
C ASN A 18 -6.71 0.98 16.40
N LEU A 19 -6.15 1.93 17.14
CA LEU A 19 -6.72 2.34 18.43
C LEU A 19 -8.12 2.93 18.25
N ILE A 20 -8.30 3.77 17.23
CA ILE A 20 -9.60 4.35 16.87
C ILE A 20 -10.60 3.26 16.45
N PHE A 21 -10.15 2.27 15.66
CA PHE A 21 -10.97 1.11 15.30
C PHE A 21 -11.46 0.38 16.54
N PHE A 22 -10.57 0.00 17.45
CA PHE A 22 -11.00 -0.71 18.67
C PHE A 22 -11.97 0.13 19.51
N TYR A 23 -11.74 1.44 19.61
CA TYR A 23 -12.61 2.30 20.41
C TYR A 23 -14.03 2.46 19.81
N PHE A 24 -14.14 2.70 18.49
CA PHE A 24 -15.44 3.04 17.86
C PHE A 24 -16.10 1.87 17.12
N TRP A 25 -15.35 0.91 16.60
CA TRP A 25 -15.88 -0.22 15.80
C TRP A 25 -16.03 -1.50 16.62
N THR A 26 -15.81 -1.50 17.93
CA THR A 26 -16.02 -2.70 18.74
C THR A 26 -16.74 -2.41 20.04
N ASN A 27 -17.38 -3.43 20.62
CA ASN A 27 -17.98 -3.32 21.95
C ASN A 27 -16.92 -3.08 23.02
N LEU A 28 -17.35 -2.61 24.19
CA LEU A 28 -16.46 -2.17 25.26
C LEU A 28 -15.41 -3.23 25.68
N VAL A 29 -15.78 -4.50 25.73
CA VAL A 29 -14.86 -5.58 26.15
C VAL A 29 -13.75 -5.76 25.13
N ILE A 30 -14.10 -5.86 23.85
CA ILE A 30 -13.13 -6.01 22.77
C ILE A 30 -12.28 -4.74 22.62
N ALA A 31 -12.89 -3.56 22.80
CA ALA A 31 -12.20 -2.28 22.76
C ALA A 31 -11.08 -2.21 23.80
N VAL A 32 -11.39 -2.50 25.08
CA VAL A 32 -10.42 -2.47 26.17
C VAL A 32 -9.30 -3.49 25.95
N VAL A 33 -9.66 -4.75 25.65
CA VAL A 33 -8.67 -5.81 25.42
C VAL A 33 -7.77 -5.48 24.24
N GLY A 34 -8.34 -5.04 23.12
CA GLY A 34 -7.59 -4.69 21.91
C GLY A 34 -6.66 -3.49 22.11
N ILE A 35 -7.14 -2.42 22.76
CA ILE A 35 -6.32 -1.25 23.07
C ILE A 35 -5.16 -1.62 23.99
N VAL A 36 -5.42 -2.36 25.09
CA VAL A 36 -4.37 -2.79 26.02
C VAL A 36 -3.35 -3.68 25.30
N LEU A 37 -3.80 -4.62 24.47
CA LEU A 37 -2.92 -5.48 23.68
C LEU A 37 -2.03 -4.68 22.72
N LEU A 38 -2.60 -3.75 21.97
CA LEU A 38 -1.87 -2.91 21.03
C LEU A 38 -0.86 -1.99 21.74
N LEU A 39 -1.23 -1.39 22.87
CA LEU A 39 -0.34 -0.55 23.68
C LEU A 39 0.78 -1.37 24.31
N TYR A 40 0.48 -2.58 24.79
CA TYR A 40 1.50 -3.52 25.28
C TYR A 40 2.51 -3.84 24.18
N LEU A 41 2.05 -4.26 23.00
CA LEU A 41 2.91 -4.56 21.85
C LEU A 41 3.75 -3.36 21.44
N PHE A 42 3.16 -2.17 21.36
CA PHE A 42 3.87 -0.94 21.03
C PHE A 42 4.96 -0.62 22.07
N THR A 43 4.63 -0.65 23.36
CA THR A 43 5.58 -0.44 24.45
C THR A 43 6.72 -1.46 24.43
N THR A 44 6.43 -2.74 24.15
CA THR A 44 7.50 -3.75 24.03
C THR A 44 8.50 -3.38 22.93
N VAL A 45 8.03 -2.85 21.80
CA VAL A 45 8.91 -2.41 20.71
C VAL A 45 9.70 -1.16 21.11
N LEU A 46 9.09 -0.22 21.84
CA LEU A 46 9.79 0.96 22.34
C LEU A 46 10.91 0.62 23.31
N LEU A 47 10.70 -0.39 24.16
CA LEU A 47 11.66 -0.83 25.18
C LEU A 47 12.75 -1.76 24.64
N GLN A 48 12.57 -2.35 23.45
CA GLN A 48 13.59 -3.20 22.83
C GLN A 48 14.87 -2.39 22.54
N ASN A 49 15.93 -2.68 23.30
CA ASN A 49 17.28 -2.21 23.02
C ASN A 49 17.97 -3.13 21.99
N ASN A 50 17.36 -3.29 20.82
CA ASN A 50 18.04 -3.97 19.73
C ASN A 50 19.26 -3.12 19.32
N PRO A 51 20.42 -3.73 19.03
CA PRO A 51 21.54 -3.04 18.40
C PRO A 51 21.13 -2.68 16.97
N VAL A 52 20.35 -1.62 16.83
CA VAL A 52 19.97 -1.07 15.54
C VAL A 52 21.22 -0.35 15.00
N SER A 53 21.56 -0.63 13.74
CA SER A 53 22.67 0.02 13.04
C SER A 53 22.71 1.52 13.34
N GLU A 54 23.92 2.06 13.54
CA GLU A 54 24.23 3.49 13.75
C GLU A 54 23.79 4.41 12.59
N THR A 55 23.01 3.92 11.63
CA THR A 55 22.51 4.73 10.53
C THR A 55 21.61 5.84 11.09
N THR A 56 22.07 7.08 10.98
CA THR A 56 21.29 8.27 11.34
C THR A 56 21.00 9.10 10.11
N LEU A 57 19.77 9.60 9.99
CA LEU A 57 19.38 10.63 9.03
C LEU A 57 19.79 11.99 9.59
N ASN A 58 20.67 12.69 8.88
CA ASN A 58 21.10 14.04 9.24
C ASN A 58 20.09 15.10 8.75
N ALA A 59 20.32 16.38 9.07
CA ALA A 59 19.41 17.46 8.68
C ALA A 59 19.20 17.59 7.16
N LYS A 60 20.24 17.35 6.34
CA LYS A 60 20.13 17.37 4.87
C LYS A 60 19.25 16.23 4.37
N ASP A 61 19.42 15.03 4.94
CA ASP A 61 18.57 13.87 4.63
C ASP A 61 17.10 14.20 4.95
N LEU A 62 16.84 14.76 6.14
CA LEU A 62 15.48 15.12 6.58
C LEU A 62 14.85 16.20 5.71
N LEU A 63 15.60 17.22 5.31
CA LEU A 63 15.13 18.27 4.41
C LEU A 63 14.78 17.69 3.03
N LEU A 64 15.65 16.86 2.46
CA LEU A 64 15.40 16.18 1.18
C LEU A 64 14.15 15.30 1.25
N LEU A 65 14.02 14.50 2.30
CA LEU A 65 12.85 13.64 2.52
C LEU A 65 11.57 14.45 2.68
N THR A 66 11.63 15.59 3.37
CA THR A 66 10.50 16.52 3.54
C THR A 66 10.05 17.08 2.19
N ILE A 67 10.99 17.59 1.38
CA ILE A 67 10.67 18.15 0.06
C ILE A 67 10.05 17.08 -0.85
N VAL A 68 10.65 15.88 -0.91
CA VAL A 68 10.15 14.80 -1.76
C VAL A 68 8.77 14.31 -1.30
N ALA A 69 8.56 14.16 0.02
CA ALA A 69 7.27 13.76 0.56
C ALA A 69 6.19 14.81 0.29
N LEU A 70 6.49 16.11 0.38
CA LEU A 70 5.56 17.19 0.01
C LEU A 70 5.18 17.13 -1.47
N ILE A 71 6.17 16.95 -2.35
CA ILE A 71 5.94 16.82 -3.80
C ILE A 71 5.04 15.61 -4.09
N ILE A 72 5.34 14.44 -3.51
CA ILE A 72 4.53 13.24 -3.72
C ILE A 72 3.11 13.40 -3.15
N THR A 73 2.99 14.03 -1.98
CA THR A 73 1.68 14.31 -1.36
C THR A 73 0.86 15.22 -2.25
N PHE A 74 1.45 16.31 -2.74
CA PHE A 74 0.81 17.20 -3.70
C PHE A 74 0.36 16.42 -4.94
N MET A 75 1.26 15.68 -5.58
CA MET A 75 0.98 14.90 -6.80
C MET A 75 -0.09 13.83 -6.64
N SER A 76 -0.27 13.28 -5.43
CA SER A 76 -1.30 12.26 -5.20
C SER A 76 -2.70 12.78 -5.54
N GLY A 77 -2.93 14.09 -5.48
CA GLY A 77 -4.25 14.71 -5.63
C GLY A 77 -5.01 14.83 -4.30
N ILE A 78 -4.38 14.46 -3.17
CA ILE A 78 -5.00 14.64 -1.86
C ILE A 78 -5.35 16.10 -1.62
N SER A 79 -6.46 16.34 -0.92
CA SER A 79 -6.96 17.70 -0.67
C SER A 79 -7.38 18.49 -1.92
N GLY A 80 -7.53 17.84 -3.08
CA GLY A 80 -7.92 18.54 -4.31
C GLY A 80 -6.89 19.58 -4.77
N LEU A 81 -5.62 19.44 -4.38
CA LEU A 81 -4.58 20.42 -4.73
C LEU A 81 -4.02 20.22 -6.13
N SER A 82 -4.01 18.98 -6.64
CA SER A 82 -3.61 18.63 -8.01
C SER A 82 -4.60 17.65 -8.64
N TYR A 83 -4.34 17.26 -9.89
CA TYR A 83 -5.09 16.25 -10.62
C TYR A 83 -5.49 15.06 -9.73
N GLN A 84 -6.78 14.77 -9.68
CA GLN A 84 -7.36 13.62 -9.00
C GLN A 84 -7.78 12.56 -10.02
N THR A 85 -7.44 11.31 -9.73
CA THR A 85 -7.91 10.15 -10.50
C THR A 85 -9.36 9.81 -10.14
N PHE A 86 -9.96 8.85 -10.85
CA PHE A 86 -11.36 8.47 -10.66
C PHE A 86 -11.67 7.97 -9.24
N ASP A 87 -10.73 7.29 -8.57
CA ASP A 87 -10.90 6.76 -7.21
C ASP A 87 -11.13 7.86 -6.16
N TYR A 88 -10.82 9.13 -6.47
CA TYR A 88 -11.06 10.25 -5.56
C TYR A 88 -12.53 10.54 -5.30
N TRP A 89 -13.46 10.14 -6.18
CA TRP A 89 -14.89 10.15 -5.85
C TRP A 89 -15.17 9.33 -4.59
N CYS A 90 -14.56 8.15 -4.50
CA CYS A 90 -14.67 7.30 -3.32
C CYS A 90 -13.86 7.86 -2.14
N HIS A 91 -12.64 8.38 -2.36
CA HIS A 91 -11.80 8.89 -1.27
C HIS A 91 -12.40 10.11 -0.57
N ASN A 92 -12.90 11.08 -1.34
CA ASN A 92 -13.43 12.31 -0.79
C ASN A 92 -14.77 12.02 -0.08
N THR A 93 -15.61 11.15 -0.66
CA THR A 93 -16.85 10.73 -0.01
C THR A 93 -16.60 9.95 1.28
N LYS A 94 -15.60 9.06 1.34
CA LYS A 94 -15.22 8.37 2.59
C LYS A 94 -14.81 9.34 3.70
N PHE A 95 -14.07 10.38 3.32
CA PHE A 95 -13.68 11.41 4.28
C PHE A 95 -14.89 12.23 4.74
N TYR A 96 -15.78 12.59 3.80
CA TYR A 96 -17.03 13.32 4.08
C TYR A 96 -17.96 12.54 5.01
N GLU A 97 -18.24 11.28 4.72
CA GLU A 97 -19.16 10.46 5.52
C GLU A 97 -18.59 10.20 6.92
N LEU A 98 -17.28 9.98 7.05
CA LEU A 98 -16.64 9.87 8.36
C LEU A 98 -16.73 11.17 9.13
N PHE A 99 -16.62 12.33 8.48
CA PHE A 99 -16.87 13.61 9.12
C PHE A 99 -18.34 13.75 9.55
N LYS A 100 -19.28 13.41 8.67
CA LYS A 100 -20.71 13.71 8.82
C LYS A 100 -21.46 12.80 9.79
N TYR A 101 -21.22 11.49 9.76
CA TYR A 101 -22.00 10.50 10.53
C TYR A 101 -21.27 10.00 11.76
N ASP A 102 -22.03 9.47 12.72
CA ASP A 102 -21.48 8.80 13.89
C ASP A 102 -20.79 7.49 13.52
N TRP A 103 -19.84 7.08 14.37
CA TRP A 103 -19.05 5.88 14.15
C TRP A 103 -19.51 4.77 15.09
N PRO A 104 -19.58 3.52 14.59
CA PRO A 104 -19.23 3.08 13.24
C PRO A 104 -20.36 3.37 12.24
N ILE A 105 -20.02 3.53 10.96
CA ILE A 105 -21.02 3.87 9.93
C ILE A 105 -21.94 2.66 9.66
N ARG A 106 -23.25 2.92 9.57
CA ARG A 106 -24.30 1.93 9.30
C ARG A 106 -25.10 2.35 8.08
N ILE A 107 -25.39 1.41 7.18
CA ILE A 107 -26.22 1.64 6.00
C ILE A 107 -27.26 0.51 5.89
N PRO A 108 -28.59 0.81 5.95
CA PRO A 108 -29.18 2.10 6.37
C PRO A 108 -28.81 2.44 7.83
N LEU A 109 -29.22 3.60 8.36
CA LEU A 109 -28.79 4.10 9.69
C LEU A 109 -28.95 3.07 10.83
N ASP A 110 -30.06 2.32 10.83
CA ASP A 110 -30.33 1.27 11.83
C ASP A 110 -29.86 -0.13 11.39
N GLY A 111 -29.19 -0.17 10.25
CA GLY A 111 -28.65 -1.35 9.60
C GLY A 111 -27.36 -1.86 10.22
N PRO A 112 -26.80 -2.93 9.64
CA PRO A 112 -25.52 -3.47 10.04
C PRO A 112 -24.39 -2.47 9.72
N VAL A 113 -23.26 -2.60 10.43
CA VAL A 113 -22.08 -1.78 10.18
C VAL A 113 -21.52 -2.09 8.79
N ILE A 114 -21.25 -1.05 7.99
CA ILE A 114 -20.64 -1.26 6.68
C ILE A 114 -19.19 -1.72 6.83
N SER A 115 -18.84 -2.72 6.05
CA SER A 115 -17.52 -3.33 6.11
C SER A 115 -16.61 -2.65 5.08
N TYR A 116 -15.97 -1.55 5.47
CA TYR A 116 -15.11 -0.78 4.57
C TYR A 116 -13.78 -0.40 5.23
N TYR A 117 -12.70 -0.34 4.46
CA TYR A 117 -11.37 0.02 4.98
C TYR A 117 -11.24 1.53 5.20
N TYR A 118 -11.58 2.00 6.40
CA TYR A 118 -11.52 3.43 6.77
C TYR A 118 -10.21 3.87 7.41
N GLY A 119 -9.27 2.97 7.70
CA GLY A 119 -8.14 3.24 8.60
C GLY A 119 -7.30 4.46 8.27
N TYR A 120 -7.07 4.78 7.00
CA TYR A 120 -6.34 6.00 6.64
C TYR A 120 -7.11 7.30 6.95
N TYR A 121 -8.43 7.28 6.81
CA TYR A 121 -9.29 8.47 6.88
C TYR A 121 -9.74 8.80 8.31
N VAL A 122 -9.81 7.80 9.21
CA VAL A 122 -10.37 8.03 10.56
C VAL A 122 -9.58 9.07 11.35
N VAL A 123 -8.25 9.12 11.24
CA VAL A 123 -7.44 10.09 11.98
C VAL A 123 -7.74 11.52 11.55
N PRO A 124 -7.60 11.90 10.26
CA PRO A 124 -7.96 13.26 9.85
C PRO A 124 -9.45 13.55 10.07
N ALA A 125 -10.34 12.53 10.00
CA ALA A 125 -11.77 12.75 10.20
C ALA A 125 -12.12 13.08 11.67
N ILE A 126 -11.42 12.52 12.66
CA ILE A 126 -11.56 12.94 14.07
C ILE A 126 -11.28 14.44 14.17
N PHE A 127 -10.17 14.91 13.59
CA PHE A 127 -9.83 16.32 13.68
C PHE A 127 -10.85 17.21 12.97
N SER A 128 -11.36 16.80 11.79
CA SER A 128 -12.46 17.51 11.12
C SER A 128 -13.73 17.56 11.96
N LYS A 129 -14.08 16.46 12.66
CA LYS A 129 -15.21 16.45 13.62
C LYS A 129 -14.98 17.43 14.76
N LEU A 130 -13.79 17.45 15.34
CA LEU A 130 -13.44 18.35 16.45
C LEU A 130 -13.47 19.82 16.04
N THR A 131 -13.11 20.15 14.79
CA THR A 131 -13.18 21.52 14.27
C THR A 131 -14.57 21.91 13.74
N GLY A 132 -15.50 20.96 13.62
CA GLY A 132 -16.85 21.20 13.08
C GLY A 132 -16.90 21.43 11.57
N SER A 133 -15.79 21.22 10.86
CA SER A 133 -15.68 21.43 9.41
C SER A 133 -14.67 20.47 8.80
N ILE A 134 -14.87 20.11 7.53
CA ILE A 134 -13.90 19.31 6.78
C ILE A 134 -12.60 20.11 6.63
N SER A 135 -11.51 19.55 7.13
CA SER A 135 -10.19 20.16 7.07
C SER A 135 -9.29 19.42 6.09
N GLU A 136 -9.13 19.99 4.91
CA GLU A 136 -8.18 19.55 3.89
C GLU A 136 -6.74 19.54 4.42
N ALA A 137 -6.39 20.50 5.28
CA ALA A 137 -5.06 20.59 5.87
C ALA A 137 -4.72 19.35 6.71
N PHE A 138 -5.66 18.80 7.48
CA PHE A 138 -5.37 17.63 8.31
C PHE A 138 -5.13 16.37 7.49
N ILE A 139 -5.95 16.12 6.46
CA ILE A 139 -5.72 14.96 5.58
C ILE A 139 -4.44 15.14 4.76
N PHE A 140 -4.11 16.36 4.33
CA PHE A 140 -2.83 16.65 3.68
C PHE A 140 -1.63 16.35 4.59
N ILE A 141 -1.62 16.89 5.81
CA ILE A 141 -0.53 16.70 6.78
C ILE A 141 -0.38 15.23 7.15
N TRP A 142 -1.50 14.53 7.38
CA TRP A 142 -1.49 13.09 7.67
C TRP A 142 -0.82 12.29 6.55
N THR A 143 -1.21 12.57 5.30
CA THR A 143 -0.65 11.94 4.10
C THR A 143 0.83 12.23 3.94
N PHE A 144 1.22 13.50 4.14
CA PHE A 144 2.60 13.94 4.10
C PHE A 144 3.46 13.19 5.12
N ILE A 145 3.01 13.07 6.37
CA ILE A 145 3.73 12.33 7.41
C ILE A 145 3.88 10.85 7.00
N GLY A 146 2.81 10.25 6.47
CA GLY A 146 2.84 8.87 5.98
C GLY A 146 3.88 8.65 4.87
N PHE A 147 3.88 9.49 3.84
CA PHE A 147 4.87 9.41 2.77
C PHE A 147 6.29 9.70 3.28
N PHE A 148 6.47 10.71 4.14
CA PHE A 148 7.77 11.00 4.75
C PHE A 148 8.35 9.78 5.47
N LEU A 149 7.55 9.11 6.30
CA LEU A 149 7.96 7.91 7.03
C LEU A 149 8.26 6.73 6.08
N GLY A 150 7.37 6.48 5.12
CA GLY A 150 7.54 5.39 4.15
C GLY A 150 8.79 5.56 3.27
N ILE A 151 8.96 6.75 2.68
CA ILE A 151 10.12 7.08 1.83
C ILE A 151 11.40 7.03 2.65
N SER A 152 11.38 7.46 3.91
CA SER A 152 12.55 7.36 4.82
C SER A 152 13.06 5.94 4.96
N TRP A 153 12.17 4.94 5.08
CA TRP A 153 12.57 3.54 5.16
C TRP A 153 13.24 3.04 3.88
N VAL A 154 12.63 3.31 2.72
CA VAL A 154 13.19 2.91 1.42
C VAL A 154 14.53 3.62 1.17
N TYR A 155 14.63 4.90 1.54
CA TYR A 155 15.86 5.70 1.46
C TYR A 155 17.01 5.12 2.29
N VAL A 156 16.73 4.69 3.52
CA VAL A 156 17.73 4.03 4.39
C VAL A 156 18.17 2.69 3.79
N VAL A 157 17.24 1.88 3.28
CA VAL A 157 17.56 0.61 2.63
C VAL A 157 18.50 0.82 1.45
N LEU A 158 18.19 1.81 0.60
CA LEU A 158 18.94 2.17 -0.61
C LEU A 158 20.08 3.15 -0.34
N ASN A 159 20.69 3.07 0.85
CA ASN A 159 21.93 3.75 1.22
C ASN A 159 21.89 5.27 0.99
N ARG A 160 20.75 5.90 1.31
CA ARG A 160 20.53 7.36 1.27
C ARG A 160 20.65 7.96 -0.13
N LYS A 161 20.19 7.23 -1.16
CA LYS A 161 20.18 7.69 -2.55
C LYS A 161 18.77 7.79 -3.11
N MET A 162 18.25 9.02 -3.13
CA MET A 162 16.87 9.30 -3.50
C MET A 162 16.51 8.85 -4.93
N LEU A 163 17.44 8.96 -5.88
CA LEU A 163 17.21 8.46 -7.25
C LEU A 163 16.75 7.00 -7.24
N TYR A 164 17.44 6.12 -6.52
CA TYR A 164 17.06 4.71 -6.46
C TYR A 164 15.76 4.46 -5.70
N VAL A 165 15.38 5.35 -4.77
CA VAL A 165 14.06 5.29 -4.10
C VAL A 165 12.95 5.53 -5.12
N LEU A 166 13.06 6.59 -5.93
CA LEU A 166 12.10 6.92 -6.98
C LEU A 166 12.04 5.81 -8.04
N LEU A 167 13.20 5.28 -8.46
CA LEU A 167 13.27 4.15 -9.38
C LEU A 167 12.59 2.90 -8.79
N ALA A 168 12.85 2.56 -7.52
CA ALA A 168 12.22 1.41 -6.87
C ALA A 168 10.69 1.56 -6.75
N MET A 169 10.19 2.77 -6.52
CA MET A 169 8.74 3.04 -6.49
C MET A 169 8.09 2.89 -7.87
N ALA A 170 8.82 3.14 -8.97
CA ALA A 170 8.32 3.05 -10.33
C ALA A 170 8.35 1.62 -10.92
N ILE A 171 8.90 0.63 -10.20
CA ILE A 171 8.99 -0.76 -10.71
C ILE A 171 7.59 -1.38 -10.89
N GLY A 172 7.37 -2.01 -12.04
CA GLY A 172 6.13 -2.71 -12.40
C GLY A 172 5.54 -2.30 -13.76
N ASP A 173 5.78 -1.06 -14.20
CA ASP A 173 5.07 -0.50 -15.37
C ASP A 173 5.75 -0.72 -16.73
N THR A 174 6.84 -1.50 -16.80
CA THR A 174 7.58 -1.68 -18.06
C THR A 174 6.72 -2.24 -19.21
N PRO A 175 5.86 -3.26 -19.00
CA PRO A 175 4.93 -3.72 -20.02
C PRO A 175 3.92 -2.66 -20.45
N HIS A 176 3.50 -1.77 -19.54
CA HIS A 176 2.59 -0.67 -19.87
C HIS A 176 3.24 0.31 -20.86
N VAL A 177 4.53 0.59 -20.70
CA VAL A 177 5.32 1.38 -21.66
C VAL A 177 5.38 0.69 -23.01
N ILE A 178 5.73 -0.60 -23.02
CA ILE A 178 5.86 -1.39 -24.25
C ILE A 178 4.52 -1.45 -25.00
N LYS A 179 3.44 -1.75 -24.28
CA LYS A 179 2.07 -1.73 -24.78
C LYS A 179 1.71 -0.38 -25.38
N THR A 180 2.00 0.73 -24.69
CA THR A 180 1.70 2.09 -25.19
C THR A 180 2.45 2.40 -26.47
N VAL A 181 3.73 2.03 -26.56
CA VAL A 181 4.53 2.22 -27.78
C VAL A 181 4.01 1.34 -28.91
N PHE A 182 3.76 0.06 -28.64
CA PHE A 182 3.29 -0.89 -29.65
C PHE A 182 1.92 -0.51 -30.19
N TYR A 183 0.97 -0.15 -29.32
CA TYR A 183 -0.35 0.31 -29.71
C TYR A 183 -0.30 1.52 -30.67
N LYS A 184 0.62 2.47 -30.43
CA LYS A 184 0.82 3.61 -31.34
C LYS A 184 1.36 3.21 -32.72
N ILE A 185 2.02 2.07 -32.84
CA ILE A 185 2.62 1.58 -34.08
C ILE A 185 1.65 0.67 -34.84
N THR A 186 1.00 -0.26 -34.14
CA THR A 186 0.21 -1.34 -34.77
C THR A 186 -1.30 -1.17 -34.64
N GLY A 187 -1.77 -0.25 -33.78
CA GLY A 187 -3.20 -0.01 -33.52
C GLY A 187 -3.89 -1.09 -32.66
N HIS A 188 -3.30 -2.27 -32.48
CA HIS A 188 -3.86 -3.36 -31.68
C HIS A 188 -2.77 -4.31 -31.16
N LEU A 189 -2.88 -4.77 -29.91
CA LEU A 189 -1.99 -5.78 -29.32
C LEU A 189 -2.78 -7.01 -28.84
N TYR A 190 -3.81 -6.80 -28.02
CA TYR A 190 -4.82 -7.79 -27.62
C TYR A 190 -6.11 -7.06 -27.23
N GLU A 191 -7.23 -7.78 -27.21
CA GLU A 191 -8.51 -7.25 -26.76
C GLU A 191 -8.54 -7.12 -25.24
N PHE A 192 -8.97 -5.97 -24.74
CA PHE A 192 -9.20 -5.75 -23.31
C PHE A 192 -10.54 -6.33 -22.91
N GLY A 193 -10.54 -7.22 -21.93
CA GLY A 193 -11.77 -7.69 -21.29
C GLY A 193 -12.23 -6.78 -20.15
N ASP A 194 -13.15 -7.28 -19.34
CA ASP A 194 -13.82 -6.53 -18.26
C ASP A 194 -12.91 -6.08 -17.10
N PHE A 195 -11.66 -6.54 -17.07
CA PHE A 195 -10.64 -6.18 -16.09
C PHE A 195 -9.24 -6.35 -16.70
N GLY A 196 -8.23 -5.68 -16.13
CA GLY A 196 -6.84 -5.81 -16.58
C GLY A 196 -6.04 -6.84 -15.78
N ILE A 197 -5.14 -7.53 -16.45
CA ILE A 197 -4.04 -8.30 -15.84
C ILE A 197 -2.77 -7.49 -16.03
N GLU A 198 -2.63 -6.42 -15.25
CA GLU A 198 -1.49 -5.50 -15.31
C GLU A 198 -0.91 -5.29 -13.91
N SER A 199 0.42 -5.20 -13.80
CA SER A 199 1.06 -4.76 -12.57
C SER A 199 1.28 -3.25 -12.63
N TRP A 200 0.76 -2.52 -11.64
CA TRP A 200 0.99 -1.09 -11.51
C TRP A 200 2.01 -0.79 -10.43
N SER A 201 2.96 0.09 -10.74
CA SER A 201 3.99 0.47 -9.77
C SER A 201 3.40 1.17 -8.54
N ASN A 202 4.21 1.28 -7.49
CA ASN A 202 3.82 2.06 -6.30
C ASN A 202 3.71 3.54 -6.63
N PHE A 203 4.45 4.02 -7.64
CA PHE A 203 4.34 5.37 -8.14
C PHE A 203 3.01 5.61 -8.87
N GLU A 204 2.53 4.66 -9.67
CA GLU A 204 1.20 4.80 -10.27
C GLU A 204 0.12 4.72 -9.18
N ASN A 205 0.20 3.72 -8.30
CA ASN A 205 -0.79 3.52 -7.24
C ASN A 205 -0.93 4.69 -6.25
N LEU A 206 0.08 5.56 -6.07
CA LEU A 206 -0.07 6.71 -5.15
C LEU A 206 -1.08 7.74 -5.63
N LEU A 207 -1.38 7.74 -6.93
CA LEU A 207 -2.38 8.62 -7.55
C LEU A 207 -3.79 8.05 -7.39
N TRP A 208 -3.91 6.76 -7.11
CA TRP A 208 -5.18 6.03 -7.05
C TRP A 208 -5.57 5.61 -5.63
N VAL A 209 -4.60 5.27 -4.78
CA VAL A 209 -4.81 4.73 -3.43
C VAL A 209 -3.64 5.11 -2.51
N PRO A 210 -3.40 6.40 -2.26
CA PRO A 210 -2.32 6.83 -1.36
C PRO A 210 -2.44 6.17 0.03
N ASN A 211 -3.66 5.87 0.47
CA ASN A 211 -3.96 5.15 1.70
C ASN A 211 -3.33 3.75 1.78
N GLN A 212 -3.12 3.08 0.64
CA GLN A 212 -2.50 1.74 0.56
C GLN A 212 -1.00 1.79 0.24
N VAL A 213 -0.54 2.84 -0.46
CA VAL A 213 0.90 3.03 -0.74
C VAL A 213 1.68 3.34 0.52
N ILE A 214 1.17 4.21 1.39
CA ILE A 214 1.85 4.62 2.63
C ILE A 214 2.25 3.41 3.50
N PRO A 215 1.32 2.52 3.92
CA PRO A 215 1.69 1.35 4.70
C PRO A 215 2.62 0.41 3.92
N THR A 216 2.46 0.30 2.59
CA THR A 216 3.34 -0.49 1.74
C THR A 216 4.80 0.00 1.79
N LEU A 217 5.02 1.32 1.71
CA LEU A 217 6.36 1.92 1.80
C LEU A 217 6.98 1.68 3.17
N ILE A 218 6.20 1.87 4.24
CA ILE A 218 6.67 1.68 5.62
C ILE A 218 7.04 0.22 5.86
N VAL A 219 6.09 -0.71 5.67
CA VAL A 219 6.30 -2.14 5.97
C VAL A 219 7.29 -2.78 5.01
N GLY A 220 7.19 -2.50 3.70
CA GLY A 220 8.14 -3.02 2.72
C GLY A 220 9.57 -2.56 3.01
N GLY A 221 9.75 -1.27 3.29
CA GLY A 221 11.05 -0.71 3.67
C GLY A 221 11.59 -1.28 4.99
N MET A 222 10.75 -1.41 6.03
CA MET A 222 11.12 -2.08 7.29
C MET A 222 11.53 -3.54 7.07
N PHE A 223 10.77 -4.27 6.25
CA PHE A 223 11.04 -5.68 5.95
C PHE A 223 12.41 -5.87 5.29
N VAL A 224 12.72 -5.09 4.25
CA VAL A 224 14.04 -5.17 3.60
C VAL A 224 15.15 -4.67 4.52
N TYR A 225 14.88 -3.68 5.37
CA TYR A 225 15.83 -3.25 6.40
C TYR A 225 16.16 -4.38 7.39
N ILE A 226 15.16 -5.13 7.86
CA ILE A 226 15.34 -6.30 8.73
C ILE A 226 16.22 -7.34 8.03
N LEU A 227 15.93 -7.65 6.75
CA LEU A 227 16.72 -8.60 5.96
C LEU A 227 18.17 -8.13 5.76
N LYS A 228 18.37 -6.86 5.41
CA LYS A 228 19.68 -6.23 5.18
C LYS A 228 20.56 -6.29 6.43
N ASN A 229 19.98 -6.02 7.59
CA ASN A 229 20.69 -5.95 8.86
C ASN A 229 20.63 -7.25 9.67
N ARG A 230 20.05 -8.33 9.11
CA ARG A 230 19.90 -9.65 9.75
C ARG A 230 19.21 -9.58 11.11
N LEU A 231 18.23 -8.68 11.25
CA LEU A 231 17.40 -8.58 12.45
C LEU A 231 16.38 -9.73 12.49
N PRO A 232 15.82 -10.07 13.66
CA PRO A 232 14.76 -11.07 13.76
C PRO A 232 13.58 -10.74 12.84
N LEU A 233 13.19 -11.68 11.98
CA LEU A 233 12.10 -11.51 11.01
C LEU A 233 10.75 -11.31 11.68
N GLU A 234 10.54 -11.91 12.84
CA GLU A 234 9.32 -11.83 13.64
C GLU A 234 8.98 -10.37 14.00
N ASN A 235 9.96 -9.46 14.02
CA ASN A 235 9.75 -8.04 14.25
C ASN A 235 8.88 -7.34 13.18
N ILE A 236 8.65 -7.96 12.02
CA ILE A 236 7.78 -7.39 10.97
C ILE A 236 6.29 -7.66 11.21
N VAL A 237 5.94 -8.67 12.01
CA VAL A 237 4.54 -9.12 12.13
C VAL A 237 3.66 -8.04 12.74
N PHE A 238 4.12 -7.34 13.79
CA PHE A 238 3.36 -6.22 14.36
C PHE A 238 3.14 -5.06 13.38
N PRO A 239 4.18 -4.53 12.69
CA PRO A 239 3.95 -3.58 11.61
C PRO A 239 2.92 -4.04 10.58
N VAL A 240 2.97 -5.30 10.12
CA VAL A 240 2.00 -5.87 9.16
C VAL A 240 0.59 -5.93 9.75
N ALA A 241 0.44 -6.33 11.02
CA ALA A 241 -0.84 -6.38 11.70
C ALA A 241 -1.49 -4.99 11.76
N LEU A 242 -0.72 -3.93 12.02
CA LEU A 242 -1.23 -2.56 12.06
C LEU A 242 -1.70 -2.04 10.68
N THR A 243 -1.26 -2.65 9.56
CA THR A 243 -1.69 -2.20 8.23
C THR A 243 -3.02 -2.82 7.78
N PHE A 244 -3.53 -3.83 8.48
CA PHE A 244 -4.77 -4.52 8.08
C PHE A 244 -5.93 -3.53 7.94
N TRP A 245 -6.12 -2.65 8.93
CA TRP A 245 -7.22 -1.66 8.91
C TRP A 245 -7.09 -0.59 7.81
N TRP A 246 -5.87 -0.36 7.33
CA TRP A 246 -5.57 0.62 6.30
C TRP A 246 -5.73 0.06 4.89
N ALA A 247 -5.18 -1.13 4.69
CA ALA A 247 -4.85 -1.67 3.39
C ALA A 247 -4.82 -3.20 3.48
N VAL A 248 -5.99 -3.82 3.46
CA VAL A 248 -6.16 -5.26 3.66
C VAL A 248 -5.34 -6.11 2.69
N PHE A 249 -5.30 -5.74 1.40
CA PHE A 249 -4.54 -6.49 0.41
C PHE A 249 -3.01 -6.38 0.61
N PRO A 250 -2.40 -5.18 0.71
CA PRO A 250 -0.98 -5.08 1.08
C PRO A 250 -0.60 -5.77 2.40
N ALA A 251 -1.48 -5.71 3.41
CA ALA A 251 -1.25 -6.34 4.70
C ALA A 251 -1.24 -7.87 4.57
N PHE A 252 -2.23 -8.42 3.85
CA PHE A 252 -2.33 -9.86 3.59
C PHE A 252 -1.10 -10.39 2.84
N THR A 253 -0.70 -9.74 1.74
CA THR A 253 0.43 -10.20 0.92
C THR A 253 1.77 -10.05 1.65
N SER A 254 1.97 -8.95 2.37
CA SER A 254 3.14 -8.78 3.25
C SER A 254 3.17 -9.83 4.37
N GLY A 255 2.02 -10.12 4.97
CA GLY A 255 1.86 -11.14 6.01
C GLY A 255 2.15 -12.55 5.51
N LEU A 256 1.69 -12.91 4.31
CA LEU A 256 1.98 -14.21 3.69
C LEU A 256 3.48 -14.38 3.45
N LEU A 257 4.14 -13.38 2.86
CA LEU A 257 5.58 -13.41 2.62
C LEU A 257 6.36 -13.55 3.93
N ALA A 258 6.04 -12.72 4.93
CA ALA A 258 6.68 -12.77 6.24
C ALA A 258 6.44 -14.12 6.93
N GLY A 259 5.21 -14.61 6.93
CA GLY A 259 4.81 -15.88 7.53
C GLY A 259 5.57 -17.06 6.94
N LEU A 260 5.65 -17.17 5.61
CA LEU A 260 6.38 -18.26 4.95
C LEU A 260 7.89 -18.22 5.25
N LEU A 261 8.48 -17.03 5.34
CA LEU A 261 9.89 -16.89 5.71
C LEU A 261 10.17 -17.21 7.18
N ILE A 262 9.25 -16.83 8.08
CA ILE A 262 9.31 -17.16 9.51
C ILE A 262 9.16 -18.68 9.71
N VAL A 263 8.15 -19.29 9.09
CA VAL A 263 7.95 -20.75 9.13
C VAL A 263 9.16 -21.48 8.56
N ARG A 264 9.71 -21.03 7.44
CA ARG A 264 10.96 -21.58 6.90
C ARG A 264 12.13 -21.47 7.89
N LYS A 265 12.29 -20.33 8.54
CA LYS A 265 13.32 -20.12 9.58
C LYS A 265 13.14 -21.13 10.72
N TRP A 266 11.91 -21.34 11.17
CA TRP A 266 11.59 -22.29 12.24
C TRP A 266 11.83 -23.75 11.84
N LEU A 267 11.44 -24.12 10.62
CA LEU A 267 11.72 -25.44 10.05
C LEU A 267 13.22 -25.74 10.02
N LEU A 268 14.03 -24.78 9.55
CA LEU A 268 15.49 -24.92 9.51
C LEU A 268 16.14 -24.97 10.91
N ALA A 269 15.48 -24.39 11.91
CA ALA A 269 15.89 -24.48 13.31
C ALA A 269 15.37 -25.76 14.01
N GLY A 270 14.68 -26.66 13.29
CA GLY A 270 14.09 -27.87 13.86
C GLY A 270 13.03 -27.58 14.93
N PHE A 271 12.30 -26.46 14.80
CA PHE A 271 11.28 -26.00 15.75
C PHE A 271 11.77 -25.84 17.21
N ARG A 272 13.07 -25.60 17.42
CA ARG A 272 13.61 -25.17 18.71
C ARG A 272 13.29 -23.69 18.92
N LEU A 273 12.03 -23.40 19.24
CA LEU A 273 11.49 -22.04 19.31
C LEU A 273 11.61 -21.46 20.72
N ASP A 274 11.99 -20.19 20.78
CA ASP A 274 11.74 -19.37 21.97
C ASP A 274 10.25 -18.99 21.99
N TRP A 275 9.46 -19.72 22.78
CA TRP A 275 8.01 -19.48 22.88
C TRP A 275 7.66 -18.07 23.38
N LYS A 276 8.52 -17.46 24.21
CA LYS A 276 8.29 -16.08 24.66
C LYS A 276 8.42 -15.10 23.49
N LEU A 277 9.42 -15.31 22.63
CA LEU A 277 9.56 -14.54 21.39
C LEU A 277 8.39 -14.80 20.43
N VAL A 278 8.01 -16.06 20.21
CA VAL A 278 6.92 -16.43 19.30
C VAL A 278 5.59 -15.82 19.76
N ILE A 279 5.27 -15.91 21.05
CA ILE A 279 4.05 -15.32 21.60
C ILE A 279 4.05 -13.80 21.39
N ASN A 280 5.12 -13.11 21.81
CA ASN A 280 5.16 -11.65 21.78
C ASN A 280 5.31 -11.05 20.38
N SER A 281 6.04 -11.72 19.48
CA SER A 281 6.37 -11.18 18.16
C SER A 281 5.55 -11.78 17.02
N VAL A 282 4.79 -12.86 17.24
CA VAL A 282 3.96 -13.47 16.19
C VAL A 282 2.51 -13.63 16.64
N ILE A 283 2.26 -14.38 17.71
CA ILE A 283 0.89 -14.73 18.11
C ILE A 283 0.12 -13.50 18.55
N LEU A 284 0.63 -12.71 19.49
CA LEU A 284 -0.05 -11.52 20.00
C LEU A 284 -0.33 -10.48 18.90
N PRO A 285 0.64 -10.09 18.04
CA PRO A 285 0.36 -9.24 16.90
C PRO A 285 -0.71 -9.79 15.95
N PHE A 286 -0.69 -11.08 15.66
CA PHE A 286 -1.71 -11.72 14.83
C PHE A 286 -3.09 -11.70 15.50
N THR A 287 -3.17 -11.97 16.80
CA THR A 287 -4.45 -11.88 17.53
C THR A 287 -5.02 -10.46 17.52
N ALA A 288 -4.16 -9.43 17.53
CA ALA A 288 -4.59 -8.04 17.47
C ALA A 288 -5.26 -7.66 16.13
N CYS A 289 -4.96 -8.38 15.02
CA CYS A 289 -5.61 -8.12 13.74
C CYS A 289 -6.91 -8.93 13.51
N LEU A 290 -7.20 -9.94 14.35
CA LEU A 290 -8.39 -10.79 14.17
C LEU A 290 -9.71 -10.00 14.19
N PRO A 291 -9.93 -9.02 15.09
CA PRO A 291 -11.17 -8.24 15.06
C PRO A 291 -11.38 -7.46 13.76
N VAL A 292 -10.30 -6.93 13.19
CA VAL A 292 -10.33 -6.23 11.90
C VAL A 292 -10.60 -7.20 10.75
N LEU A 293 -10.01 -8.40 10.80
CA LEU A 293 -10.28 -9.45 9.81
C LEU A 293 -11.74 -9.90 9.85
N ILE A 294 -12.28 -10.16 11.05
CA ILE A 294 -13.68 -10.57 11.22
C ILE A 294 -14.63 -9.48 10.72
N PHE A 295 -14.31 -8.20 10.97
CA PHE A 295 -15.02 -7.06 10.39
C PHE A 295 -14.99 -7.10 8.85
N PHE A 296 -13.83 -7.29 8.22
CA PHE A 296 -13.75 -7.41 6.75
C PHE A 296 -14.33 -8.70 6.17
N LEU A 297 -14.78 -9.64 7.00
CA LEU A 297 -15.51 -10.82 6.56
C LEU A 297 -17.02 -10.68 6.81
N SER A 298 -17.47 -9.53 7.32
CA SER A 298 -18.87 -9.28 7.68
C SER A 298 -19.69 -8.59 6.60
N HIS A 299 -19.28 -8.70 5.34
CA HIS A 299 -20.03 -8.20 4.19
C HIS A 299 -21.27 -9.05 3.87
N GLU A 300 -22.30 -8.39 3.34
CA GLU A 300 -23.53 -9.03 2.87
C GLU A 300 -23.27 -9.86 1.60
N GLU A 301 -22.66 -9.24 0.59
CA GLU A 301 -22.32 -9.87 -0.67
C GLU A 301 -20.80 -10.08 -0.79
N ALA A 302 -20.41 -11.22 -1.35
CA ALA A 302 -19.00 -11.50 -1.60
C ALA A 302 -18.50 -10.65 -2.78
N PRO A 303 -17.25 -10.14 -2.74
CA PRO A 303 -16.68 -9.44 -3.87
C PRO A 303 -16.55 -10.39 -5.07
N ILE A 304 -16.70 -9.83 -6.28
CA ILE A 304 -16.49 -10.56 -7.53
C ILE A 304 -15.12 -11.24 -7.47
N SER A 305 -15.11 -12.57 -7.51
CA SER A 305 -13.89 -13.35 -7.39
C SER A 305 -13.95 -14.65 -8.19
N GLY A 306 -12.78 -15.11 -8.62
CA GLY A 306 -12.66 -16.30 -9.45
C GLY A 306 -11.33 -16.39 -10.18
N PHE A 307 -11.05 -17.55 -10.76
CA PHE A 307 -9.91 -17.71 -11.65
C PHE A 307 -10.14 -16.95 -12.96
N ILE A 308 -9.08 -16.41 -13.56
CA ILE A 308 -9.20 -15.55 -14.74
C ILE A 308 -9.90 -16.20 -15.95
N TRP A 309 -9.88 -17.53 -16.06
CA TRP A 309 -10.55 -18.29 -17.13
C TRP A 309 -12.05 -18.53 -16.89
N GLN A 310 -12.59 -18.11 -15.75
CA GLN A 310 -14.03 -18.22 -15.44
C GLN A 310 -14.83 -16.99 -15.90
N PHE A 311 -14.15 -15.94 -16.35
CA PHE A 311 -14.76 -14.70 -16.83
C PHE A 311 -14.97 -14.76 -18.36
N PRO A 312 -16.01 -14.08 -18.89
CA PRO A 312 -16.50 -14.29 -20.27
C PRO A 312 -15.57 -13.84 -21.41
N ASP A 313 -14.37 -13.38 -21.08
CA ASP A 313 -13.40 -12.87 -22.05
C ASP A 313 -12.68 -13.98 -22.83
N SER A 314 -12.13 -13.61 -24.00
CA SER A 314 -11.32 -14.51 -24.81
C SER A 314 -10.09 -15.03 -24.05
N MET A 315 -10.02 -16.35 -23.82
CA MET A 315 -8.90 -17.00 -23.14
C MET A 315 -7.57 -16.74 -23.85
N SER A 316 -7.55 -16.65 -25.19
CA SER A 316 -6.33 -16.35 -25.94
C SER A 316 -5.82 -14.94 -25.64
N SER A 317 -6.70 -13.94 -25.61
CA SER A 317 -6.36 -12.57 -25.22
C SER A 317 -5.84 -12.52 -23.78
N ARG A 318 -6.43 -13.29 -22.86
CA ARG A 318 -5.99 -13.37 -21.46
C ARG A 318 -4.60 -13.96 -21.30
N VAL A 319 -4.28 -15.02 -22.03
CA VAL A 319 -2.94 -15.63 -22.01
C VAL A 319 -1.90 -14.66 -22.57
N ILE A 320 -2.21 -13.94 -23.65
CA ILE A 320 -1.31 -12.93 -24.23
C ILE A 320 -1.10 -11.77 -23.25
N GLU A 321 -2.18 -11.22 -22.69
CA GLU A 321 -2.14 -10.14 -21.70
C GLU A 321 -1.28 -10.53 -20.49
N TYR A 322 -1.55 -11.70 -19.90
CA TYR A 322 -0.77 -12.21 -18.78
C TYR A 322 0.71 -12.40 -19.14
N SER A 323 1.01 -12.98 -20.31
CA SER A 323 2.39 -13.23 -20.74
C SER A 323 3.17 -11.93 -20.93
N ILE A 324 2.54 -10.91 -21.50
CA ILE A 324 3.14 -9.59 -21.74
C ILE A 324 3.28 -8.81 -20.43
N ASN A 325 2.25 -8.76 -19.60
CA ASN A 325 2.24 -7.88 -18.44
C ASN A 325 2.90 -8.50 -17.20
N ILE A 326 2.72 -9.81 -16.98
CA ILE A 326 3.29 -10.53 -15.84
C ILE A 326 4.57 -11.25 -16.26
N GLY A 327 4.51 -12.05 -17.33
CA GLY A 327 5.63 -12.87 -17.80
C GLY A 327 6.88 -12.04 -18.15
N LEU A 328 6.72 -10.96 -18.92
CA LEU A 328 7.84 -10.09 -19.29
C LEU A 328 8.47 -9.39 -18.06
N ASN A 329 7.65 -8.91 -17.13
CA ASN A 329 8.13 -8.31 -15.88
C ASN A 329 8.95 -9.32 -15.07
N LEU A 330 8.45 -10.54 -14.89
CA LEU A 330 9.16 -11.61 -14.18
C LEU A 330 10.51 -11.92 -14.84
N LEU A 331 10.55 -12.00 -16.17
CA LEU A 331 11.77 -12.24 -16.92
C LEU A 331 12.78 -11.10 -16.71
N ILE A 332 12.36 -9.85 -16.86
CA ILE A 332 13.22 -8.68 -16.64
C ILE A 332 13.76 -8.66 -15.21
N PHE A 333 12.89 -8.88 -14.21
CA PHE A 333 13.29 -8.89 -12.81
C PHE A 333 14.30 -10.01 -12.51
N TYR A 334 14.04 -11.23 -13.01
CA TYR A 334 14.93 -12.36 -12.83
C TYR A 334 16.31 -12.10 -13.44
N LEU A 335 16.35 -11.67 -14.71
CA LEU A 335 17.59 -11.40 -15.42
C LEU A 335 18.41 -10.26 -14.77
N ALA A 336 17.74 -9.15 -14.43
CA ALA A 336 18.38 -8.04 -13.76
C ALA A 336 18.90 -8.40 -12.36
N PHE A 337 18.13 -9.18 -11.58
CA PHE A 337 18.57 -9.66 -10.28
C PHE A 337 19.79 -10.56 -10.41
N ARG A 338 19.81 -11.52 -11.34
CA ARG A 338 20.95 -12.41 -11.58
C ARG A 338 22.21 -11.60 -11.93
N TYR A 339 22.07 -10.63 -12.83
CA TYR A 339 23.19 -9.82 -13.32
C TYR A 339 23.75 -8.87 -12.24
N PHE A 340 22.91 -8.01 -11.65
CA PHE A 340 23.41 -7.02 -10.70
C PHE A 340 23.81 -7.62 -9.34
N ARG A 341 23.27 -8.79 -8.97
CA ARG A 341 23.67 -9.52 -7.76
C ARG A 341 25.05 -10.16 -7.91
N SER A 342 25.37 -10.78 -9.05
CA SER A 342 26.63 -11.52 -9.22
C SER A 342 27.87 -10.65 -9.08
N GLU A 343 27.74 -9.35 -9.29
CA GLU A 343 28.83 -8.38 -9.17
C GLU A 343 29.22 -8.05 -7.70
N ARG A 344 28.55 -8.60 -6.66
CA ARG A 344 28.83 -8.24 -5.24
C ARG A 344 28.67 -9.35 -4.19
N GLN A 345 29.55 -9.32 -3.18
CA GLN A 345 29.60 -10.23 -2.03
C GLN A 345 28.54 -9.95 -0.92
N ARG A 346 28.08 -8.70 -0.74
CA ARG A 346 27.09 -8.32 0.29
C ARG A 346 25.69 -8.11 -0.30
N ALA A 347 25.14 -9.15 -0.93
CA ALA A 347 23.80 -9.13 -1.49
C ALA A 347 22.71 -9.44 -0.44
N LEU A 348 21.50 -8.92 -0.65
CA LEU A 348 20.30 -9.32 0.10
C LEU A 348 20.04 -10.84 -0.06
N PRO A 349 19.40 -11.50 0.91
CA PRO A 349 19.09 -12.93 0.82
C PRO A 349 18.20 -13.22 -0.40
N SER A 350 18.52 -14.25 -1.19
CA SER A 350 17.84 -14.54 -2.47
C SER A 350 16.43 -15.11 -2.32
N ILE A 351 16.16 -15.82 -1.23
CA ILE A 351 14.92 -16.58 -1.06
C ILE A 351 13.68 -15.68 -1.04
N PRO A 352 13.64 -14.57 -0.27
CA PRO A 352 12.51 -13.64 -0.34
C PRO A 352 12.24 -13.14 -1.76
N PHE A 353 13.28 -12.86 -2.55
CA PHE A 353 13.12 -12.42 -3.93
C PHE A 353 12.44 -13.48 -4.81
N PHE A 354 12.89 -14.73 -4.75
CA PHE A 354 12.28 -15.80 -5.53
C PHE A 354 10.84 -16.14 -5.10
N LEU A 355 10.55 -16.05 -3.79
CA LEU A 355 9.17 -16.18 -3.31
C LEU A 355 8.28 -15.06 -3.86
N ILE A 356 8.79 -13.82 -3.88
CA ILE A 356 8.05 -12.70 -4.46
C ILE A 356 7.79 -12.91 -5.95
N LEU A 357 8.78 -13.38 -6.73
CA LEU A 357 8.56 -13.70 -8.14
C LEU A 357 7.49 -14.80 -8.30
N ALA A 358 7.48 -15.82 -7.45
CA ALA A 358 6.45 -16.84 -7.45
C ALA A 358 5.05 -16.25 -7.15
N PHE A 359 4.93 -15.29 -6.22
CA PHE A 359 3.64 -14.64 -5.97
C PHE A 359 3.20 -13.70 -7.09
N ILE A 360 4.11 -12.92 -7.68
CA ILE A 360 3.80 -12.09 -8.85
C ILE A 360 3.33 -12.97 -10.01
N MET A 361 3.82 -14.20 -10.12
CA MET A 361 3.31 -15.19 -11.08
C MET A 361 1.94 -15.74 -10.67
N ILE A 362 1.74 -16.15 -9.42
CA ILE A 362 0.53 -16.90 -9.04
C ILE A 362 -0.69 -15.99 -8.82
N PHE A 363 -0.51 -14.85 -8.17
CA PHE A 363 -1.64 -14.00 -7.74
C PHE A 363 -2.49 -13.43 -8.88
N PRO A 364 -1.92 -12.99 -10.03
CA PRO A 364 -2.73 -12.49 -11.13
C PRO A 364 -3.66 -13.55 -11.77
N ILE A 365 -3.49 -14.83 -11.44
CA ILE A 365 -4.35 -15.93 -11.94
C ILE A 365 -5.73 -15.93 -11.24
N TYR A 366 -5.84 -15.29 -10.08
CA TYR A 366 -7.08 -15.20 -9.31
C TYR A 366 -7.51 -13.73 -9.15
N ARG A 367 -8.70 -13.40 -9.64
CA ARG A 367 -9.30 -12.07 -9.55
C ARG A 367 -10.07 -11.93 -8.25
N ILE A 368 -9.93 -10.77 -7.60
CA ILE A 368 -10.83 -10.31 -6.53
C ILE A 368 -11.08 -8.83 -6.75
N GLY A 369 -12.35 -8.43 -6.75
CA GLY A 369 -12.79 -7.06 -6.99
C GLY A 369 -13.06 -6.75 -8.47
N LYS A 370 -13.83 -5.69 -8.72
CA LYS A 370 -14.29 -5.30 -10.05
C LYS A 370 -13.13 -5.10 -11.01
N VAL A 371 -12.11 -4.36 -10.60
CA VAL A 371 -10.95 -4.07 -11.44
C VAL A 371 -9.77 -5.00 -11.13
N ASN A 372 -9.99 -6.11 -10.42
CA ASN A 372 -8.90 -6.97 -9.92
C ASN A 372 -8.04 -6.24 -8.86
N ASP A 373 -8.69 -5.71 -7.83
CA ASP A 373 -8.06 -5.02 -6.71
C ASP A 373 -7.00 -5.87 -6.01
N PHE A 374 -7.20 -7.20 -5.91
CA PHE A 374 -6.17 -8.06 -5.32
C PHE A 374 -4.87 -8.05 -6.11
N LEU A 375 -4.93 -8.01 -7.45
CA LEU A 375 -3.75 -7.85 -8.29
C LEU A 375 -3.09 -6.49 -8.06
N PHE A 376 -3.82 -5.40 -8.26
CA PHE A 376 -3.23 -4.07 -8.22
C PHE A 376 -2.70 -3.70 -6.84
N ARG A 377 -3.47 -4.00 -5.80
CA ARG A 377 -3.17 -3.60 -4.42
C ARG A 377 -2.32 -4.63 -3.71
N GLY A 378 -2.59 -5.92 -3.93
CA GLY A 378 -1.83 -7.01 -3.32
C GLY A 378 -0.39 -7.10 -3.82
N LEU A 379 -0.10 -6.71 -5.06
CA LEU A 379 1.27 -6.71 -5.60
C LEU A 379 2.11 -5.49 -5.16
N MET A 380 1.53 -4.45 -4.56
CA MET A 380 2.27 -3.22 -4.21
C MET A 380 3.49 -3.50 -3.32
N PRO A 381 3.40 -4.28 -2.22
CA PRO A 381 4.57 -4.60 -1.39
C PRO A 381 5.64 -5.37 -2.15
N TYR A 382 5.22 -6.30 -3.01
CA TYR A 382 6.11 -7.14 -3.79
C TYR A 382 6.91 -6.35 -4.83
N LEU A 383 6.24 -5.47 -5.58
CA LEU A 383 6.90 -4.60 -6.56
C LEU A 383 7.89 -3.65 -5.89
N LEU A 384 7.54 -3.09 -4.73
CA LEU A 384 8.45 -2.24 -3.96
C LEU A 384 9.68 -3.01 -3.48
N ILE A 385 9.48 -4.20 -2.90
CA ILE A 385 10.57 -5.04 -2.41
C ILE A 385 11.46 -5.48 -3.57
N VAL A 386 10.89 -5.92 -4.69
CA VAL A 386 11.63 -6.24 -5.92
C VAL A 386 12.44 -5.03 -6.38
N GLY A 387 11.85 -3.83 -6.42
CA GLY A 387 12.58 -2.62 -6.79
C GLY A 387 13.77 -2.35 -5.86
N MET A 388 13.61 -2.51 -4.55
CA MET A 388 14.73 -2.40 -3.62
C MET A 388 15.80 -3.47 -3.89
N TYR A 389 15.41 -4.71 -4.17
CA TYR A 389 16.34 -5.80 -4.50
C TYR A 389 17.14 -5.53 -5.78
N LEU A 390 16.50 -5.00 -6.82
CA LEU A 390 17.12 -4.73 -8.11
C LEU A 390 18.08 -3.54 -8.06
N PHE A 391 17.72 -2.48 -7.34
CA PHE A 391 18.54 -1.26 -7.26
C PHE A 391 19.54 -1.26 -6.10
N TYR A 392 19.39 -2.12 -5.09
CA TYR A 392 20.31 -2.17 -3.95
C TYR A 392 21.79 -2.33 -4.33
N PRO A 393 22.18 -3.23 -5.26
CA PRO A 393 23.58 -3.37 -5.68
C PRO A 393 24.16 -2.05 -6.21
N LEU A 394 23.41 -1.33 -7.05
CA LEU A 394 23.80 -0.03 -7.61
C LEU A 394 23.80 1.07 -6.54
N ALA A 395 22.83 1.04 -5.64
CA ALA A 395 22.73 1.98 -4.53
C ALA A 395 23.88 1.82 -3.52
N SER A 396 24.43 0.62 -3.37
CA SER A 396 25.48 0.30 -2.39
C SER A 396 26.90 0.75 -2.75
N VAL A 397 27.16 1.20 -3.98
CA VAL A 397 28.50 1.56 -4.48
C VAL A 397 28.60 3.06 -4.80
N SER A 398 29.77 3.60 -5.17
CA SER A 398 29.84 5.00 -5.63
C SER A 398 29.06 5.18 -6.95
N ALA A 399 28.66 6.41 -7.29
CA ALA A 399 27.97 6.68 -8.55
C ALA A 399 28.81 6.27 -9.78
N ALA A 400 30.13 6.52 -9.75
CA ALA A 400 31.05 6.10 -10.81
C ALA A 400 31.09 4.58 -10.97
N THR A 401 31.14 3.83 -9.86
CA THR A 401 31.13 2.37 -9.92
C THR A 401 29.78 1.83 -10.38
N ALA A 402 28.65 2.39 -9.92
CA ALA A 402 27.33 2.00 -10.39
C ALA A 402 27.21 2.22 -11.91
N TRP A 403 27.73 3.34 -12.41
CA TRP A 403 27.73 3.64 -13.83
C TRP A 403 28.62 2.70 -14.65
N HIS A 404 29.79 2.36 -14.12
CA HIS A 404 30.65 1.35 -14.73
C HIS A 404 29.95 -0.01 -14.80
N MET A 405 29.25 -0.43 -13.74
CA MET A 405 28.45 -1.67 -13.74
C MET A 405 27.36 -1.64 -14.81
N ILE A 406 26.69 -0.51 -15.00
CA ILE A 406 25.63 -0.35 -16.02
C ILE A 406 26.22 -0.39 -17.43
N ARG A 407 27.39 0.22 -17.66
CA ARG A 407 28.04 0.31 -18.98
C ARG A 407 28.96 -0.85 -19.32
N LYS A 408 29.09 -1.84 -18.44
CA LYS A 408 30.01 -2.97 -18.61
C LYS A 408 29.74 -3.79 -19.87
N SER A 409 28.47 -3.93 -20.28
CA SER A 409 28.09 -4.59 -21.53
C SER A 409 26.79 -4.01 -22.12
N ALA A 410 26.54 -4.27 -23.41
CA ALA A 410 25.26 -3.91 -24.04
C ALA A 410 24.06 -4.55 -23.31
N TYR A 411 24.24 -5.76 -22.79
CA TYR A 411 23.23 -6.47 -22.01
C TYR A 411 22.87 -5.75 -20.70
N SER A 412 23.86 -5.24 -19.96
CA SER A 412 23.60 -4.49 -18.72
C SER A 412 22.93 -3.14 -18.97
N ILE A 413 23.29 -2.48 -20.07
CA ILE A 413 22.63 -1.24 -20.51
C ILE A 413 21.17 -1.54 -20.83
N LEU A 414 20.88 -2.57 -21.62
CA LEU A 414 19.52 -2.96 -21.98
C LEU A 414 18.68 -3.27 -20.74
N LEU A 415 19.19 -4.07 -19.79
CA LEU A 415 18.49 -4.37 -18.54
C LEU A 415 18.20 -3.10 -17.73
N PHE A 416 19.17 -2.20 -17.60
CA PHE A 416 18.96 -0.94 -16.88
C PHE A 416 17.92 -0.05 -17.58
N LEU A 417 17.95 0.03 -18.91
CA LEU A 417 16.93 0.75 -19.69
C LEU A 417 15.53 0.15 -19.51
N LEU A 418 15.41 -1.19 -19.54
CA LEU A 418 14.13 -1.87 -19.32
C LEU A 418 13.59 -1.66 -17.89
N LEU A 419 14.47 -1.63 -16.89
CA LEU A 419 14.09 -1.34 -15.50
C LEU A 419 13.71 0.12 -15.26
N THR A 420 14.30 1.05 -16.01
CA THR A 420 14.07 2.49 -15.83
C THR A 420 13.01 3.03 -16.78
N SER A 421 12.59 2.28 -17.80
CA SER A 421 11.57 2.71 -18.77
C SER A 421 10.23 3.00 -18.09
N CYS A 422 9.88 2.28 -17.02
CA CYS A 422 8.69 2.53 -16.20
C CYS A 422 8.63 3.97 -15.65
N CYS A 423 9.79 4.63 -15.49
CA CYS A 423 9.83 6.02 -15.04
C CYS A 423 9.24 7.01 -16.05
N LEU A 424 9.07 6.61 -17.32
CA LEU A 424 8.39 7.44 -18.32
C LEU A 424 6.92 7.65 -17.97
N ILE A 425 6.24 6.62 -17.42
CA ILE A 425 4.86 6.75 -16.95
C ILE A 425 4.81 7.67 -15.73
N ALA A 426 5.66 7.42 -14.74
CA ALA A 426 5.79 8.26 -13.55
C ALA A 426 6.07 9.73 -13.90
N ALA A 427 6.98 9.99 -14.84
CA ALA A 427 7.28 11.34 -15.33
C ALA A 427 6.07 11.98 -16.04
N GLY A 428 5.33 11.23 -16.84
CA GLY A 428 4.07 11.69 -17.44
C GLY A 428 3.04 12.11 -16.39
N ARG A 429 2.89 11.32 -15.32
CA ARG A 429 2.01 11.63 -14.18
C ARG A 429 2.47 12.85 -13.40
N PHE A 430 3.78 12.99 -13.18
CA PHE A 430 4.40 14.17 -12.59
C PHE A 430 4.04 15.43 -13.39
N VAL A 431 4.30 15.41 -14.70
CA VAL A 431 4.02 16.53 -15.60
C VAL A 431 2.53 16.88 -15.59
N ARG A 432 1.63 15.88 -15.60
CA ARG A 432 0.18 16.12 -15.51
C ARG A 432 -0.19 16.84 -14.22
N SER A 433 0.32 16.39 -13.08
CA SER A 433 0.03 16.99 -11.77
C SER A 433 0.56 18.43 -11.67
N MET A 434 1.71 18.71 -12.29
CA MET A 434 2.26 20.07 -12.37
C MET A 434 1.50 20.99 -13.33
N LYS A 435 0.83 20.44 -14.35
CA LYS A 435 0.01 21.21 -15.30
C LYS A 435 -1.43 21.42 -14.82
N VAL A 436 -2.00 20.45 -14.12
CA VAL A 436 -3.40 20.41 -13.71
C VAL A 436 -3.47 20.43 -12.19
N ASN A 437 -3.56 21.64 -11.63
CA ASN A 437 -3.63 21.86 -10.18
C ASN A 437 -4.24 23.23 -9.84
N VAL A 438 -4.46 23.47 -8.55
CA VAL A 438 -5.06 24.71 -8.03
C VAL A 438 -4.26 25.97 -8.39
N VAL A 439 -2.93 25.86 -8.46
CA VAL A 439 -2.05 26.99 -8.79
C VAL A 439 -2.19 27.35 -10.26
N THR A 440 -2.09 26.37 -11.17
CA THR A 440 -2.24 26.62 -12.61
C THR A 440 -3.64 27.07 -12.96
N GLN A 441 -4.67 26.55 -12.27
CA GLN A 441 -6.05 27.04 -12.40
C GLN A 441 -6.19 28.52 -12.04
N ARG A 442 -5.49 28.97 -10.98
CA ARG A 442 -5.55 30.35 -10.53
C ARG A 442 -4.81 31.32 -11.45
N PHE A 443 -3.65 30.90 -11.99
CA PHE A 443 -2.78 31.79 -12.77
C PHE A 443 -3.00 31.70 -14.28
N ILE A 444 -3.52 30.58 -14.81
CA ILE A 444 -3.71 30.34 -16.24
C ILE A 444 -5.04 29.59 -16.52
N PRO A 445 -6.19 30.10 -16.07
CA PRO A 445 -7.48 29.40 -16.12
C PRO A 445 -7.90 29.01 -17.54
N GLU A 446 -7.55 29.81 -18.56
CA GLU A 446 -7.92 29.53 -19.96
C GLU A 446 -7.23 28.29 -20.53
N LYS A 447 -6.14 27.82 -19.91
CA LYS A 447 -5.38 26.64 -20.36
C LYS A 447 -5.56 25.44 -19.45
N THR A 448 -6.34 25.55 -18.38
CA THR A 448 -6.53 24.50 -17.39
C THR A 448 -8.00 24.36 -17.00
N GLY A 449 -8.54 23.14 -17.13
CA GLY A 449 -9.88 22.79 -16.65
C GLY A 449 -9.82 22.03 -15.32
N PHE A 450 -9.01 22.49 -14.36
CA PHE A 450 -8.90 21.79 -13.08
C PHE A 450 -10.07 22.15 -12.16
N GLN A 451 -10.85 21.14 -11.81
CA GLN A 451 -11.85 21.22 -10.74
C GLN A 451 -11.60 20.05 -9.77
N PRO A 452 -11.42 20.31 -8.47
CA PRO A 452 -11.30 19.25 -7.49
C PRO A 452 -12.64 18.49 -7.38
N ILE A 453 -12.57 17.19 -7.15
CA ILE A 453 -13.74 16.38 -6.88
C ILE A 453 -14.29 16.78 -5.51
N PRO A 454 -15.56 17.21 -5.39
CA PRO A 454 -16.13 17.66 -4.13
C PRO A 454 -16.25 16.52 -3.12
N TYR A 455 -16.14 16.85 -1.83
CA TYR A 455 -16.25 15.89 -0.73
C TYR A 455 -17.69 15.42 -0.51
N ASP A 456 -18.64 16.34 -0.68
CA ASP A 456 -20.06 16.20 -0.39
C ASP A 456 -20.90 15.89 -1.64
N ALA A 457 -20.27 15.47 -2.74
CA ALA A 457 -21.00 15.11 -3.97
C ALA A 457 -22.00 13.97 -3.78
N TYR A 458 -21.77 13.12 -2.79
CA TYR A 458 -22.63 12.01 -2.43
C TYR A 458 -22.81 11.96 -0.92
N ALA A 459 -23.97 11.48 -0.49
CA ALA A 459 -24.30 11.37 0.92
C ALA A 459 -23.43 10.35 1.66
N ASN A 460 -23.00 9.27 0.99
CA ASN A 460 -22.20 8.18 1.55
C ASN A 460 -21.52 7.37 0.43
N ILE A 461 -20.61 6.46 0.80
CA ILE A 461 -19.84 5.63 -0.14
C ILE A 461 -20.71 4.70 -0.98
N TYR A 462 -21.83 4.22 -0.45
CA TYR A 462 -22.73 3.32 -1.15
C TYR A 462 -23.36 4.00 -2.38
N GLU A 463 -23.81 5.26 -2.24
CA GLU A 463 -24.37 6.04 -3.36
C GLU A 463 -23.32 6.35 -4.44
N VAL A 464 -22.06 6.63 -4.05
CA VAL A 464 -20.96 6.79 -5.03
C VAL A 464 -20.77 5.52 -5.83
N LEU A 465 -20.68 4.38 -5.15
CA LEU A 465 -20.40 3.11 -5.78
C LEU A 465 -21.52 2.72 -6.73
N LYS A 466 -22.77 2.97 -6.34
CA LYS A 466 -23.94 2.75 -7.18
C LYS A 466 -23.93 3.62 -8.44
N ASP A 467 -23.62 4.92 -8.33
CA ASP A 467 -23.61 5.85 -9.48
C ASP A 467 -22.40 5.68 -10.39
N LYS A 468 -21.20 5.52 -9.82
CA LYS A 468 -19.94 5.48 -10.56
C LYS A 468 -19.57 4.08 -11.05
N TRP A 469 -20.16 3.05 -10.47
CA TRP A 469 -19.88 1.66 -10.81
C TRP A 469 -21.18 0.88 -11.07
N THR A 470 -21.58 0.00 -10.15
CA THR A 470 -22.76 -0.86 -10.29
C THR A 470 -23.40 -1.12 -8.93
N GLN A 471 -24.68 -1.53 -8.94
CA GLN A 471 -25.41 -1.92 -7.73
C GLN A 471 -24.70 -3.06 -6.97
N LEU A 472 -24.28 -4.10 -7.69
CA LEU A 472 -23.50 -5.22 -7.12
C LEU A 472 -22.23 -4.76 -6.40
N GLU A 473 -21.56 -3.74 -6.95
CA GLU A 473 -20.35 -3.19 -6.35
C GLU A 473 -20.62 -2.31 -5.13
N ALA A 474 -21.82 -1.75 -4.99
CA ALA A 474 -22.24 -1.06 -3.78
C ALA A 474 -22.62 -2.08 -2.68
N ASP A 475 -23.36 -3.14 -3.06
CA ASP A 475 -23.87 -4.17 -2.15
C ASP A 475 -22.74 -4.97 -1.47
N GLN A 476 -21.61 -5.17 -2.16
CA GLN A 476 -20.45 -5.87 -1.58
C GLN A 476 -19.86 -5.17 -0.34
N TYR A 477 -20.24 -3.93 -0.04
CA TYR A 477 -19.75 -3.17 1.12
C TYR A 477 -20.76 -3.03 2.25
N LEU A 478 -22.01 -3.44 2.01
CA LEU A 478 -23.02 -3.50 3.06
C LEU A 478 -22.62 -4.55 4.09
N GLY A 479 -22.93 -4.25 5.35
CA GLY A 479 -22.73 -5.20 6.44
C GLY A 479 -23.77 -6.32 6.41
N LYS A 480 -23.42 -7.47 6.97
CA LYS A 480 -24.33 -8.61 7.14
C LYS A 480 -24.89 -8.65 8.56
N ARG A 481 -26.23 -8.59 8.68
CA ARG A 481 -26.94 -8.51 9.98
C ARG A 481 -26.70 -9.68 10.92
N ASP A 482 -26.59 -10.88 10.37
CA ASP A 482 -26.35 -12.14 11.09
C ASP A 482 -24.85 -12.51 11.14
N SER A 483 -23.96 -11.59 10.75
CA SER A 483 -22.52 -11.82 10.86
C SER A 483 -22.08 -11.94 12.32
N PHE A 484 -21.00 -12.70 12.54
CA PHE A 484 -20.39 -12.80 13.86
C PHE A 484 -19.97 -11.42 14.39
N TYR A 485 -19.44 -10.56 13.51
CA TYR A 485 -19.06 -9.19 13.88
C TYR A 485 -20.28 -8.42 14.42
N GLU A 486 -21.38 -8.35 13.67
CA GLU A 486 -22.56 -7.57 14.07
C GLU A 486 -23.16 -8.10 15.38
N LEU A 487 -23.22 -9.42 15.55
CA LEU A 487 -23.86 -10.05 16.71
C LEU A 487 -23.02 -10.04 17.99
N LYS A 488 -21.68 -10.06 17.88
CA LYS A 488 -20.77 -10.31 19.01
C LYS A 488 -19.71 -9.26 19.22
N MET A 489 -19.44 -8.42 18.22
CA MET A 489 -18.29 -7.52 18.23
C MET A 489 -18.65 -6.06 18.02
N ALA A 490 -19.66 -5.76 17.19
CA ALA A 490 -20.09 -4.40 16.94
C ALA A 490 -20.50 -3.70 18.24
N PRO A 491 -20.30 -2.38 18.36
CA PRO A 491 -20.85 -1.62 19.47
C PRO A 491 -22.38 -1.68 19.44
N ALA A 492 -22.99 -1.51 20.62
CA ALA A 492 -24.44 -1.42 20.72
C ALA A 492 -24.96 -0.34 19.77
N LYS A 493 -26.14 -0.59 19.18
CA LYS A 493 -26.81 0.46 18.43
C LYS A 493 -27.03 1.65 19.38
N PRO A 494 -26.86 2.90 18.92
CA PRO A 494 -27.39 4.03 19.66
C PRO A 494 -28.84 3.69 19.96
N LEU A 495 -29.20 3.63 21.25
CA LEU A 495 -30.61 3.57 21.61
C LEU A 495 -31.22 4.81 20.96
N ASP A 496 -32.31 4.65 20.22
CA ASP A 496 -33.14 5.79 19.84
C ASP A 496 -33.37 6.57 21.14
N ASN A 497 -32.79 7.76 21.22
CA ASN A 497 -33.24 8.76 22.18
C ASN A 497 -34.64 9.20 21.70
N GLN A 498 -35.60 8.30 21.86
CA GLN A 498 -37.03 8.55 21.81
C GLN A 498 -37.55 8.30 23.22
N GLU A 499 -37.31 9.27 24.11
CA GLU A 499 -38.23 9.64 25.17
C GLU A 499 -38.44 11.15 25.13
#